data_AF-A0AAV9P0H4-F1
#
_entry.id   AF-A0AAV9P0H4-F1
#
_cell.length_a   1.000
_cell.length_b   1.000
_cell.length_c   1.000
_cell.angle_alpha   90.00
_cell.angle_beta   90.00
_cell.angle_gamma   90.00
#
_symmetry.space_group_name_H-M   'P 1'
#
loop_
_entity.id
_entity.type
_entity.pdbx_description
1 polymer ?
#
loop_
_entity_poly.entity_id
_entity_poly.type
_entity_poly.pdbx_seq_one_letter_code
_entity_poly.pdbx_strand_id
1 'polypeptide(L)'
;MVATRNHPKEFPDPETAQATAQESPRKRTTRTSTANNASPTKAVFQPQTPARPRAPTLSRTPPQLGWSHTPSNFTLLWLAISLPLVIWDTGYVLLRPLSMPGGSLSKIWYPYGMYGTVDYVYGFKAYNAHEGWTAAQGISNAFETAAYMVYLYMVYEYGEQEPRQGSGAPDKSAMGQLRALSESRTVTGRVAAFATLLGFGTALVTCFKTVLYWVIEACAGFANIGHNDWATLILFWGPMNFAWIVVPGYLVYVFGKEILDGLESATQSKKSR
;
A
#
# COMPACT_ATOMS: atom_id res chain seq x y z
N MET A 1 13.98 -6.64 -50.79
CA MET A 1 14.73 -7.93 -50.81
C MET A 1 15.92 -7.72 -49.89
N VAL A 2 16.17 -8.42 -48.79
CA VAL A 2 15.86 -9.79 -48.39
C VAL A 2 15.52 -9.78 -46.89
N ALA A 3 14.48 -10.54 -46.52
CA ALA A 3 14.02 -10.75 -45.16
C ALA A 3 14.52 -12.10 -44.66
N THR A 4 14.96 -12.19 -43.40
CA THR A 4 14.98 -13.46 -42.66
C THR A 4 14.63 -13.19 -41.19
N ARG A 5 13.33 -13.33 -40.90
CA ARG A 5 12.78 -13.50 -39.55
C ARG A 5 13.10 -14.93 -39.10
N ASN A 6 13.83 -15.09 -38.00
CA ASN A 6 13.97 -16.37 -37.33
C ASN A 6 12.89 -16.48 -36.25
N HIS A 7 11.91 -17.35 -36.47
CA HIS A 7 10.96 -17.80 -35.44
C HIS A 7 11.50 -19.04 -34.70
N PRO A 8 11.06 -19.30 -33.45
CA PRO A 8 11.56 -20.40 -32.61
C PRO A 8 11.11 -21.77 -33.12
N LYS A 9 11.94 -22.80 -32.90
CA LYS A 9 11.65 -24.20 -33.22
C LYS A 9 10.63 -24.79 -32.24
N GLU A 10 9.60 -25.45 -32.75
CA GLU A 10 8.65 -26.28 -32.00
C GLU A 10 9.33 -27.59 -31.52
N PHE A 11 8.98 -28.01 -30.31
CA PHE A 11 9.41 -29.27 -29.72
C PHE A 11 8.54 -30.42 -30.24
N PRO A 12 9.10 -31.60 -30.56
CA PRO A 12 8.31 -32.76 -30.95
C PRO A 12 7.70 -33.47 -29.73
N ASP A 13 6.41 -33.83 -29.83
CA ASP A 13 5.72 -34.73 -28.90
C ASP A 13 6.07 -36.20 -29.21
N PRO A 14 6.33 -37.05 -28.20
CA PRO A 14 6.30 -38.49 -28.37
C PRO A 14 4.99 -39.13 -27.89
N GLU A 15 4.62 -40.15 -28.66
CA GLU A 15 3.35 -40.85 -28.80
C GLU A 15 2.82 -41.65 -27.60
N THR A 16 1.51 -41.92 -27.71
CA THR A 16 0.68 -42.81 -26.92
C THR A 16 1.15 -44.27 -27.00
N ALA A 17 1.35 -44.93 -25.85
CA ALA A 17 1.35 -46.39 -25.74
C ALA A 17 0.46 -46.83 -24.55
N GLN A 18 -0.46 -47.73 -24.84
CA GLN A 18 -1.54 -48.20 -23.96
C GLN A 18 -1.09 -49.22 -22.90
N ALA A 19 -1.73 -49.09 -21.73
CA ALA A 19 -2.14 -50.06 -20.71
C ALA A 19 -1.51 -51.47 -20.63
N THR A 20 -1.09 -51.84 -19.41
CA THR A 20 -1.49 -53.11 -18.76
C THR A 20 -1.66 -52.90 -17.25
N ALA A 21 -2.70 -53.53 -16.70
CA ALA A 21 -3.17 -53.41 -15.33
C ALA A 21 -2.47 -54.39 -14.37
N GLN A 22 -2.35 -54.01 -13.10
CA GLN A 22 -2.39 -54.97 -11.98
C GLN A 22 -2.78 -54.30 -10.64
N GLU A 23 -3.63 -55.01 -9.90
CA GLU A 23 -4.41 -54.59 -8.72
C GLU A 23 -3.67 -54.73 -7.37
N SER A 24 -3.99 -53.81 -6.44
CA SER A 24 -4.34 -53.94 -4.99
C SER A 24 -3.52 -54.85 -4.02
N PRO A 25 -3.43 -54.53 -2.70
CA PRO A 25 -4.62 -54.65 -1.84
C PRO A 25 -4.86 -53.60 -0.74
N ARG A 26 -6.15 -53.41 -0.50
CA ARG A 26 -6.88 -52.81 0.63
C ARG A 26 -6.26 -53.03 2.03
N LYS A 27 -6.49 -52.05 2.91
CA LYS A 27 -6.82 -52.32 4.31
C LYS A 27 -7.92 -51.38 4.84
N ARG A 28 -9.17 -51.84 4.72
CA ARG A 28 -10.33 -51.40 5.52
C ARG A 28 -10.41 -52.35 6.72
N THR A 29 -10.48 -51.82 7.94
CA THR A 29 -10.81 -52.62 9.12
C THR A 29 -11.94 -51.95 9.89
N THR A 30 -13.12 -52.55 9.80
CA THR A 30 -14.23 -52.43 10.74
C THR A 30 -14.00 -53.43 11.88
N ARG A 31 -14.20 -53.01 13.14
CA ARG A 31 -14.56 -53.88 14.28
C ARG A 31 -15.55 -53.12 15.15
N THR A 32 -16.84 -53.46 15.09
CA THR A 32 -17.57 -54.46 15.88
C THR A 32 -17.75 -54.05 17.34
N SER A 33 -19.01 -53.77 17.65
CA SER A 33 -19.66 -53.71 18.94
C SER A 33 -19.45 -54.96 19.80
N THR A 34 -19.18 -54.78 21.09
CA THR A 34 -19.47 -55.77 22.14
C THR A 34 -20.12 -55.06 23.31
N ALA A 35 -21.24 -55.64 23.75
CA ALA A 35 -22.08 -55.21 24.84
C ALA A 35 -21.50 -55.55 26.22
N ASN A 36 -22.02 -54.83 27.22
CA ASN A 36 -22.23 -55.19 28.62
C ASN A 36 -21.04 -55.59 29.51
N ASN A 37 -20.81 -54.78 30.54
CA ASN A 37 -20.99 -55.22 31.93
C ASN A 37 -21.22 -54.02 32.88
N ALA A 38 -22.35 -54.07 33.60
CA ALA A 38 -22.66 -53.25 34.77
C ALA A 38 -21.75 -53.69 35.95
N SER A 39 -21.37 -52.86 36.93
CA SER A 39 -22.20 -52.32 38.03
C SER A 39 -21.29 -51.44 38.95
N PRO A 40 -21.70 -51.00 40.16
CA PRO A 40 -22.52 -49.81 40.42
C PRO A 40 -21.84 -48.85 41.43
N THR A 41 -21.92 -47.52 41.31
CA THR A 41 -21.76 -46.68 42.53
C THR A 41 -22.28 -45.24 42.40
N LYS A 42 -23.32 -44.98 43.20
CA LYS A 42 -23.69 -43.73 43.88
C LYS A 42 -24.06 -42.51 43.03
N ALA A 43 -25.37 -42.37 42.83
CA ALA A 43 -26.03 -41.10 42.57
C ALA A 43 -25.76 -40.11 43.72
N VAL A 44 -25.16 -38.97 43.38
CA VAL A 44 -25.16 -37.76 44.22
C VAL A 44 -26.25 -36.84 43.67
N PHE A 45 -27.30 -36.67 44.46
CA PHE A 45 -28.36 -35.70 44.20
C PHE A 45 -27.77 -34.29 44.34
N GLN A 46 -27.65 -33.54 43.24
CA GLN A 46 -27.38 -32.09 43.28
C GLN A 46 -28.71 -31.33 43.12
N PRO A 47 -29.04 -30.37 44.00
CA PRO A 47 -30.22 -29.54 43.85
C PRO A 47 -30.11 -28.65 42.60
N GLN A 48 -31.05 -28.78 41.68
CA GLN A 48 -31.18 -27.92 40.50
C GLN A 48 -31.63 -26.52 40.93
N THR A 49 -30.77 -25.53 40.72
CA THR A 49 -31.12 -24.10 40.83
C THR A 49 -31.85 -23.68 39.55
N PRO A 50 -32.99 -22.96 39.62
CA PRO A 50 -33.71 -22.56 38.41
C PRO A 50 -32.89 -21.57 37.58
N ALA A 51 -32.60 -21.93 36.33
CA ALA A 51 -31.88 -21.11 35.38
C ALA A 51 -32.68 -19.85 35.02
N ARG A 52 -32.08 -18.68 35.28
CA ARG A 52 -32.58 -17.37 34.86
C ARG A 52 -32.69 -17.31 33.33
N PRO A 53 -33.81 -16.83 32.74
CA PRO A 53 -33.93 -16.72 31.30
C PRO A 53 -32.86 -15.78 30.74
N ARG A 54 -32.07 -16.32 29.81
CA ARG A 54 -31.02 -15.61 29.07
C ARG A 54 -31.70 -14.55 28.19
N ALA A 55 -31.32 -13.29 28.39
CA ALA A 55 -31.77 -12.19 27.53
C ALA A 55 -31.45 -12.51 26.06
N PRO A 56 -32.33 -12.15 25.11
CA PRO A 56 -32.08 -12.40 23.70
C PRO A 56 -30.83 -11.60 23.29
N THR A 57 -29.79 -12.32 22.88
CA THR A 57 -28.68 -11.76 22.10
C THR A 57 -29.27 -11.05 20.90
N LEU A 58 -29.12 -9.73 20.86
CA LEU A 58 -29.46 -8.90 19.71
C LEU A 58 -28.89 -9.55 18.45
N SER A 59 -29.80 -9.92 17.56
CA SER A 59 -29.52 -10.45 16.23
C SER A 59 -28.54 -9.51 15.53
N ARG A 60 -27.31 -9.98 15.31
CA ARG A 60 -26.32 -9.27 14.51
C ARG A 60 -26.89 -9.16 13.10
N THR A 61 -27.37 -7.97 12.73
CA THR A 61 -27.66 -7.63 11.34
C THR A 61 -26.45 -8.05 10.50
N PRO A 62 -26.62 -8.85 9.43
CA PRO A 62 -25.49 -9.19 8.58
C PRO A 62 -24.84 -7.90 8.11
N PRO A 63 -23.49 -7.81 8.09
CA PRO A 63 -22.82 -6.60 7.62
C PRO A 63 -23.35 -6.31 6.23
N GLN A 64 -23.92 -5.12 6.05
CA GLN A 64 -24.35 -4.65 4.75
C GLN A 64 -23.17 -4.79 3.79
N LEU A 65 -23.48 -5.24 2.56
CA LEU A 65 -22.53 -5.48 1.46
C LEU A 65 -21.96 -4.16 0.93
N GLY A 66 -21.35 -3.36 1.82
CA GLY A 66 -20.81 -2.04 1.53
C GLY A 66 -19.29 -2.08 1.48
N TRP A 67 -18.70 -1.33 0.54
CA TRP A 67 -17.26 -1.14 0.49
C TRP A 67 -16.75 -0.62 1.84
N SER A 68 -15.65 -1.15 2.35
CA SER A 68 -14.99 -0.65 3.55
C SER A 68 -13.51 -0.45 3.28
N HIS A 69 -12.99 0.70 3.67
CA HIS A 69 -11.60 1.07 3.52
C HIS A 69 -11.00 1.40 4.88
N THR A 70 -9.90 0.75 5.22
CA THR A 70 -9.16 0.98 6.46
C THR A 70 -7.69 1.23 6.10
N PRO A 71 -7.22 2.48 6.17
CA PRO A 71 -5.82 2.78 5.93
C PRO A 71 -4.94 2.02 6.92
N SER A 72 -3.87 1.40 6.42
CA SER A 72 -2.90 0.78 7.32
C SER A 72 -2.19 1.86 8.14
N ASN A 73 -1.80 1.54 9.37
CA ASN A 73 -1.00 2.44 10.20
C ASN A 73 0.33 2.80 9.52
N PHE A 74 0.89 1.90 8.71
CA PHE A 74 2.05 2.20 7.88
C PHE A 74 1.75 3.31 6.86
N THR A 75 0.60 3.26 6.18
CA THR A 75 0.13 4.32 5.28
C THR A 75 -0.01 5.65 6.01
N LEU A 76 -0.63 5.66 7.20
CA LEU A 76 -0.80 6.88 7.99
C LEU A 76 0.53 7.46 8.46
N LEU A 77 1.46 6.61 8.91
CA LEU A 77 2.81 7.03 9.29
C LEU A 77 3.58 7.59 8.10
N TRP A 78 3.52 6.91 6.95
CA TRP A 78 4.12 7.40 5.72
C TRP A 78 3.60 8.77 5.35
N LEU A 79 2.28 8.97 5.31
CA LEU A 79 1.67 10.27 4.98
C LEU A 79 2.02 11.36 6.00
N ALA A 80 2.10 11.02 7.28
CA ALA A 80 2.50 11.96 8.33
C ALA A 80 3.94 12.46 8.16
N ILE A 81 4.83 11.64 7.63
CA ILE A 81 6.23 12.01 7.34
C ILE A 81 6.35 12.66 5.95
N SER A 82 5.73 12.07 4.95
CA SER A 82 5.92 12.47 3.55
C SER A 82 5.25 13.80 3.23
N LEU A 83 4.05 14.08 3.77
CA LEU A 83 3.34 15.32 3.43
C LEU A 83 4.10 16.58 3.86
N PRO A 84 4.61 16.71 5.11
CA PRO A 84 5.44 17.85 5.47
C PRO A 84 6.69 17.98 4.59
N LEU A 85 7.35 16.87 4.27
CA LEU A 85 8.54 16.87 3.43
C LEU A 85 8.24 17.33 2.00
N VAL A 86 7.16 16.83 1.40
CA VAL A 86 6.74 17.19 0.03
C VAL A 86 6.24 18.63 -0.02
N ILE A 87 5.54 19.11 1.00
CA ILE A 87 5.16 20.54 1.12
C ILE A 87 6.41 21.42 1.16
N TRP A 88 7.41 21.03 1.97
CA TRP A 88 8.66 21.77 2.07
C TRP A 88 9.45 21.75 0.75
N ASP A 89 9.55 20.60 0.07
CA ASP A 89 10.13 20.47 -1.27
C ASP A 89 9.40 21.31 -2.32
N THR A 90 8.07 21.26 -2.34
CA THR A 90 7.23 22.06 -3.25
C THR A 90 7.46 23.55 -3.03
N GLY A 91 7.52 23.99 -1.77
CA GLY A 91 7.85 25.37 -1.41
C GLY A 91 9.24 25.78 -1.91
N TYR A 92 10.25 24.90 -1.79
CA TYR A 92 11.58 25.15 -2.33
C TYR A 92 11.51 25.38 -3.84
N VAL A 93 10.86 24.48 -4.58
CA VAL A 93 10.82 24.50 -6.05
C VAL A 93 10.03 25.68 -6.59
N LEU A 94 8.83 25.94 -6.06
CA LEU A 94 7.92 26.96 -6.61
C LEU A 94 8.31 28.39 -6.23
N LEU A 95 9.10 28.57 -5.15
CA LEU A 95 9.55 29.88 -4.71
C LEU A 95 10.95 30.23 -5.24
N ARG A 96 11.53 29.47 -6.17
CA ARG A 96 12.82 29.84 -6.78
C ARG A 96 12.65 31.15 -7.58
N PRO A 97 13.57 32.13 -7.44
CA PRO A 97 14.88 32.00 -6.81
C PRO A 97 14.93 32.46 -5.34
N LEU A 98 13.82 32.91 -4.75
CA LEU A 98 13.76 33.39 -3.36
C LEU A 98 14.19 32.33 -2.34
N SER A 99 13.87 31.07 -2.62
CA SER A 99 14.24 29.89 -1.82
C SER A 99 15.66 29.38 -2.09
N MET A 100 16.31 29.75 -3.21
CA MET A 100 17.65 29.28 -3.58
C MET A 100 18.74 30.00 -2.79
N PRO A 101 19.97 29.45 -2.67
CA PRO A 101 21.07 30.12 -1.97
C PRO A 101 21.26 31.58 -2.41
N GLY A 102 21.30 32.51 -1.45
CA GLY A 102 21.36 33.95 -1.73
C GLY A 102 20.00 34.64 -1.88
N GLY A 103 18.90 33.89 -1.99
CA GLY A 103 17.54 34.42 -1.94
C GLY A 103 17.07 34.80 -0.53
N SER A 104 16.05 35.65 -0.44
CA SER A 104 15.53 36.18 0.83
C SER A 104 14.93 35.12 1.76
N LEU A 105 14.42 34.01 1.21
CA LEU A 105 13.82 32.91 1.96
C LEU A 105 14.74 31.69 2.10
N SER A 106 15.96 31.76 1.56
CA SER A 106 16.91 30.65 1.48
C SER A 106 17.23 29.95 2.81
N LYS A 107 17.11 30.68 3.93
CA LYS A 107 17.34 30.14 5.28
C LYS A 107 16.39 28.99 5.65
N ILE A 108 15.16 29.01 5.13
CA ILE A 108 14.16 27.95 5.38
C ILE A 108 14.54 26.65 4.64
N TRP A 109 15.28 26.77 3.54
CA TRP A 109 15.69 25.69 2.65
C TRP A 109 17.20 25.49 2.61
N TYR A 110 17.90 25.82 3.69
CA TYR A 110 19.36 25.76 3.77
C TYR A 110 19.96 24.41 3.26
N PRO A 111 19.39 23.23 3.58
CA PRO A 111 19.91 21.96 3.08
C PRO A 111 19.89 21.83 1.55
N TYR A 112 18.98 22.51 0.86
CA TYR A 112 18.92 22.49 -0.60
C TYR A 112 20.09 23.19 -1.27
N GLY A 113 20.83 24.05 -0.56
CA GLY A 113 22.07 24.61 -1.07
C GLY A 113 23.12 23.53 -1.33
N MET A 114 23.23 22.56 -0.42
CA MET A 114 24.09 21.38 -0.58
C MET A 114 23.43 20.35 -1.50
N TYR A 115 22.14 20.07 -1.35
CA TYR A 115 21.48 19.06 -2.19
C TYR A 115 21.49 19.44 -3.67
N GLY A 116 21.35 20.72 -4.00
CA GLY A 116 21.44 21.24 -5.37
C GLY A 116 22.85 21.13 -5.99
N THR A 117 23.89 20.77 -5.23
CA THR A 117 25.20 20.40 -5.79
C THR A 117 25.32 18.90 -6.04
N VAL A 118 24.50 18.07 -5.37
CA VAL A 118 24.38 16.63 -5.62
C VAL A 118 23.47 16.40 -6.83
N ASP A 119 22.27 16.96 -6.82
CA ASP A 119 21.30 16.84 -7.91
C ASP A 119 21.05 18.21 -8.53
N TYR A 120 21.62 18.42 -9.71
CA TYR A 120 21.53 19.71 -10.39
C TYR A 120 20.12 20.11 -10.84
N VAL A 121 19.15 19.18 -10.87
CA VAL A 121 17.72 19.50 -11.04
C VAL A 121 17.23 20.46 -9.95
N TYR A 122 17.84 20.40 -8.76
CA TYR A 122 17.56 21.29 -7.65
C TYR A 122 18.44 22.55 -7.62
N GLY A 123 19.51 22.60 -8.42
CA GLY A 123 20.52 23.66 -8.38
C GLY A 123 20.32 24.79 -9.41
N PHE A 124 21.30 25.70 -9.42
CA PHE A 124 21.36 26.82 -10.36
C PHE A 124 21.48 26.39 -11.82
N LYS A 125 22.08 25.22 -12.10
CA LYS A 125 22.23 24.70 -13.46
C LYS A 125 20.86 24.54 -14.14
N ALA A 126 19.98 23.72 -13.58
CA ALA A 126 18.65 23.49 -14.15
C ALA A 126 17.78 24.76 -14.13
N TYR A 127 17.88 25.58 -13.08
CA TYR A 127 17.14 26.83 -12.97
C TYR A 127 17.52 27.84 -14.06
N ASN A 128 18.82 28.10 -14.25
CA ASN A 128 19.32 29.04 -15.26
C ASN A 128 19.14 28.53 -16.69
N ALA A 129 19.13 27.21 -16.88
CA ALA A 129 18.82 26.58 -18.16
C ALA A 129 17.32 26.54 -18.49
N HIS A 130 16.46 27.03 -17.59
CA HIS A 130 15.00 26.99 -17.72
C HIS A 130 14.46 25.57 -17.99
N GLU A 131 15.04 24.57 -17.33
CA GLU A 131 14.57 23.19 -17.43
C GLU A 131 13.18 23.05 -16.79
N GLY A 132 12.20 22.57 -17.58
CA GLY A 132 10.81 22.49 -17.12
C GLY A 132 10.53 21.38 -16.10
N TRP A 133 11.41 20.38 -16.00
CA TRP A 133 11.17 19.18 -15.19
C TRP A 133 10.95 19.50 -13.71
N THR A 134 11.84 20.24 -13.08
CA THR A 134 11.76 20.50 -11.64
C THR A 134 10.48 21.24 -11.27
N ALA A 135 10.11 22.26 -12.05
CA ALA A 135 8.89 23.02 -11.81
C ALA A 135 7.63 22.15 -12.01
N ALA A 136 7.61 21.33 -13.07
CA ALA A 136 6.51 20.38 -13.30
C ALA A 136 6.38 19.38 -12.14
N GLN A 137 7.49 18.84 -11.65
CA GLN A 137 7.52 17.95 -10.49
C GLN A 137 6.96 18.65 -9.24
N GLY A 138 7.34 19.90 -8.98
CA GLY A 138 6.81 20.70 -7.86
C GLY A 138 5.30 20.95 -7.96
N ILE A 139 4.79 21.22 -9.17
CA ILE A 139 3.34 21.39 -9.39
C ILE A 139 2.61 20.06 -9.16
N SER A 140 3.14 18.94 -9.67
CA SER A 140 2.60 17.61 -9.41
C SER A 140 2.58 17.29 -7.91
N ASN A 141 3.67 17.61 -7.19
CA ASN A 141 3.74 17.47 -5.73
C ASN A 141 2.65 18.28 -5.01
N ALA A 142 2.33 19.49 -5.47
CA ALA A 142 1.26 20.31 -4.90
C ALA A 142 -0.12 19.62 -5.05
N PHE A 143 -0.43 19.10 -6.24
CA PHE A 143 -1.68 18.35 -6.48
C PHE A 143 -1.74 17.05 -5.69
N GLU A 144 -0.65 16.29 -5.64
CA GLU A 144 -0.55 15.05 -4.85
C GLU A 144 -0.77 15.33 -3.36
N THR A 145 -0.17 16.40 -2.84
CA THR A 145 -0.35 16.82 -1.45
C THR A 145 -1.81 17.16 -1.18
N ALA A 146 -2.46 17.94 -2.05
CA ALA A 146 -3.87 18.27 -1.92
C ALA A 146 -4.76 17.00 -1.93
N ALA A 147 -4.49 16.07 -2.84
CA ALA A 147 -5.20 14.80 -2.92
C ALA A 147 -5.05 13.96 -1.65
N TYR A 148 -3.84 13.86 -1.09
CA TYR A 148 -3.62 13.15 0.16
C TYR A 148 -4.24 13.86 1.37
N MET A 149 -4.28 15.20 1.39
CA MET A 149 -5.01 15.95 2.43
C MET A 149 -6.51 15.66 2.36
N VAL A 150 -7.10 15.60 1.16
CA VAL A 150 -8.51 15.20 0.97
C VAL A 150 -8.73 13.75 1.38
N TYR A 151 -7.81 12.84 1.05
CA TYR A 151 -7.84 11.45 1.51
C TYR A 151 -7.85 11.35 3.04
N LEU A 152 -6.91 12.03 3.72
CA LEU A 152 -6.84 12.05 5.18
C LEU A 152 -8.09 12.68 5.79
N TYR A 153 -8.61 13.78 5.22
CA TYR A 153 -9.87 14.38 5.64
C TYR A 153 -11.01 13.36 5.59
N MET A 154 -11.15 12.61 4.50
CA MET A 154 -12.19 11.57 4.40
C MET A 154 -12.04 10.48 5.46
N VAL A 155 -10.81 10.05 5.73
CA VAL A 155 -10.51 9.02 6.75
C VAL A 155 -10.81 9.51 8.16
N TYR A 156 -10.44 10.74 8.49
CA TYR A 156 -10.60 11.27 9.85
C TYR A 156 -12.02 11.76 10.14
N GLU A 157 -12.71 12.34 9.15
CA GLU A 157 -14.07 12.87 9.31
C GLU A 157 -15.14 11.78 9.25
N TYR A 158 -15.02 10.83 8.30
CA TYR A 158 -16.04 9.81 8.06
C TYR A 158 -15.64 8.41 8.54
N GLY A 159 -14.45 8.25 9.11
CA GLY A 159 -13.97 6.97 9.61
C GLY A 159 -14.41 6.70 11.04
N GLU A 160 -15.08 5.56 11.23
CA GLU A 160 -15.44 5.05 12.55
C GLU A 160 -14.21 4.42 13.22
N GLN A 161 -14.03 4.67 14.52
CA GLN A 161 -12.91 4.07 15.26
C GLN A 161 -13.15 2.57 15.47
N GLU A 162 -12.20 1.74 15.05
CA GLU A 162 -12.26 0.32 15.35
C GLU A 162 -11.61 0.00 16.71
N PRO A 163 -12.24 -0.83 17.56
CA PRO A 163 -11.60 -1.34 18.76
C PRO A 163 -10.35 -2.18 18.48
N ARG A 164 -10.24 -2.74 17.27
CA ARG A 164 -9.13 -3.61 16.85
C ARG A 164 -7.95 -2.81 16.33
N GLN A 165 -6.75 -3.18 16.78
CA GLN A 165 -5.49 -2.72 16.22
C GLN A 165 -5.42 -3.14 14.74
N GLY A 166 -5.28 -2.19 13.82
CA GLY A 166 -5.10 -2.48 12.39
C GLY A 166 -3.86 -3.33 12.16
N SER A 167 -3.88 -4.21 11.16
CA SER A 167 -2.75 -5.08 10.84
C SER A 167 -1.55 -4.26 10.34
N GLY A 168 -0.39 -4.39 11.01
CA GLY A 168 0.89 -3.94 10.47
C GLY A 168 1.62 -2.78 11.16
N ALA A 169 1.33 -2.44 12.42
CA ALA A 169 2.10 -1.42 13.15
C ALA A 169 2.30 -1.72 14.65
N PRO A 170 3.28 -1.04 15.30
CA PRO A 170 3.58 -1.18 16.71
C PRO A 170 2.37 -0.92 17.62
N ASP A 171 2.39 -1.53 18.79
CA ASP A 171 1.31 -1.44 19.78
C ASP A 171 1.00 0.02 20.18
N LYS A 172 -0.26 0.33 20.53
CA LYS A 172 -0.72 1.69 20.92
C LYS A 172 0.12 2.31 22.04
N SER A 173 0.71 1.47 22.87
CA SER A 173 1.60 1.83 23.98
C SER A 173 2.97 2.36 23.52
N ALA A 174 3.41 2.02 22.30
CA ALA A 174 4.72 2.42 21.77
C ALA A 174 4.69 3.76 21.00
N MET A 175 3.52 4.27 20.61
CA MET A 175 3.41 5.45 19.73
C MET A 175 3.35 6.82 20.44
N GLY A 176 3.34 6.90 21.77
CA GLY A 176 3.48 8.17 22.51
C GLY A 176 2.61 9.33 21.97
N GLN A 177 3.24 10.41 21.49
CA GLN A 177 2.57 11.60 20.91
C GLN A 177 1.90 11.35 19.55
N LEU A 178 2.27 10.27 18.84
CA LEU A 178 1.71 9.90 17.54
C LEU A 178 0.53 8.91 17.67
N ARG A 179 -0.06 8.79 18.87
CA ARG A 179 -1.17 7.88 19.17
C ARG A 179 -2.38 8.08 18.25
N ALA A 180 -2.65 9.32 17.81
CA ALA A 180 -3.71 9.61 16.83
C ALA A 180 -3.49 8.95 15.46
N LEU A 181 -2.24 8.61 15.10
CA LEU A 181 -1.91 7.83 13.89
C LEU A 181 -2.07 6.31 14.10
N SER A 182 -2.21 5.86 15.36
CA SER A 182 -2.40 4.44 15.72
C SER A 182 -3.86 4.03 15.84
N GLU A 183 -4.78 5.00 15.79
CA GLU A 183 -6.23 4.75 15.81
C GLU A 183 -6.68 4.30 14.42
N SER A 184 -6.88 2.99 14.26
CA SER A 184 -7.46 2.42 13.05
C SER A 184 -8.86 3.00 12.83
N ARG A 185 -9.04 3.70 11.70
CA ARG A 185 -10.31 4.28 11.29
C ARG A 185 -10.79 3.59 10.01
N THR A 186 -12.01 3.10 10.04
CA THR A 186 -12.62 2.42 8.91
C THR A 186 -13.71 3.30 8.31
N VAL A 187 -13.55 3.66 7.05
CA VAL A 187 -14.57 4.37 6.27
C VAL A 187 -15.41 3.33 5.53
N THR A 188 -16.71 3.57 5.38
CA THR A 188 -17.61 2.64 4.67
C THR A 188 -18.41 3.31 3.55
N GLY A 189 -18.98 2.49 2.66
CA GLY A 189 -19.86 2.93 1.58
C GLY A 189 -19.13 3.69 0.46
N ARG A 190 -19.79 4.70 -0.10
CA ARG A 190 -19.30 5.45 -1.26
C ARG A 190 -18.03 6.26 -0.93
N VAL A 191 -17.92 6.77 0.28
CA VAL A 191 -16.74 7.53 0.73
C VAL A 191 -15.51 6.63 0.77
N ALA A 192 -15.66 5.38 1.23
CA ALA A 192 -14.58 4.40 1.24
C ALA A 192 -14.07 4.07 -0.17
N ALA A 193 -14.98 3.88 -1.13
CA ALA A 193 -14.62 3.66 -2.52
C ALA A 193 -13.87 4.87 -3.12
N PHE A 194 -14.32 6.10 -2.85
CA PHE A 194 -13.62 7.32 -3.28
C PHE A 194 -12.24 7.46 -2.63
N ALA A 195 -12.13 7.21 -1.32
CA ALA A 195 -10.86 7.28 -0.60
C ALA A 195 -9.85 6.28 -1.17
N THR A 196 -10.27 5.04 -1.40
CA THR A 196 -9.43 3.98 -1.99
C THR A 196 -8.96 4.37 -3.39
N LEU A 197 -9.87 4.87 -4.23
CA LEU A 197 -9.55 5.27 -5.60
C LEU A 197 -8.61 6.49 -5.64
N LEU A 198 -8.85 7.48 -4.78
CA LEU A 198 -8.01 8.67 -4.64
C LEU A 198 -6.61 8.30 -4.14
N GLY A 199 -6.53 7.44 -3.12
CA GLY A 199 -5.27 6.93 -2.57
C GLY A 199 -4.48 6.15 -3.62
N PHE A 200 -5.14 5.26 -4.36
CA PHE A 200 -4.53 4.51 -5.47
C PHE A 200 -3.98 5.43 -6.56
N GLY A 201 -4.80 6.35 -7.07
CA GLY A 201 -4.41 7.25 -8.14
C GLY A 201 -3.26 8.16 -7.72
N THR A 202 -3.32 8.71 -6.52
CA THR A 202 -2.25 9.59 -6.00
C THR A 202 -0.94 8.82 -5.82
N ALA A 203 -0.97 7.63 -5.22
CA ALA A 203 0.23 6.79 -5.05
C ALA A 203 0.84 6.36 -6.40
N LEU A 204 0.00 6.10 -7.40
CA LEU A 204 0.45 5.75 -8.75
C LEU A 204 1.20 6.91 -9.39
N VAL A 205 0.65 8.12 -9.32
CA VAL A 205 1.29 9.34 -9.85
C VAL A 205 2.62 9.58 -9.13
N THR A 206 2.66 9.49 -7.79
CA THR A 206 3.90 9.67 -7.02
C THR A 206 4.97 8.67 -7.46
N CYS A 207 4.62 7.37 -7.58
CA CYS A 207 5.55 6.32 -7.99
C CYS A 207 6.11 6.57 -9.39
N PHE A 208 5.22 6.76 -10.38
CA PHE A 208 5.62 6.88 -11.78
C PHE A 208 6.35 8.18 -12.07
N LYS A 209 6.06 9.27 -11.35
CA LYS A 209 6.82 10.52 -11.46
C LYS A 209 8.30 10.31 -11.09
N THR A 210 8.57 9.58 -10.01
CA THR A 210 9.96 9.30 -9.60
C THR A 210 10.65 8.34 -10.56
N VAL A 211 9.93 7.33 -11.07
CA VAL A 211 10.45 6.47 -12.16
C VAL A 211 10.75 7.30 -13.41
N LEU A 212 9.89 8.24 -13.76
CA LEU A 212 10.08 9.11 -14.92
C LEU A 212 11.31 10.00 -14.75
N TYR A 213 11.57 10.52 -13.55
CA TYR A 213 12.80 11.25 -13.27
C TYR A 213 14.05 10.40 -13.57
N TRP A 214 14.07 9.14 -13.15
CA TRP A 214 15.19 8.23 -13.42
C TRP A 214 15.38 7.96 -14.91
N VAL A 215 14.28 7.77 -15.64
CA VAL A 215 14.31 7.59 -17.09
C VAL A 215 14.82 8.85 -17.77
N ILE A 216 14.42 10.03 -17.32
CA ILE A 216 14.92 11.31 -17.83
C ILE A 216 16.43 11.43 -17.61
N GLU A 217 16.93 11.12 -16.40
CA GLU A 217 18.38 11.13 -16.14
C GLU A 217 19.13 10.13 -17.03
N ALA A 218 18.63 8.91 -17.19
CA ALA A 218 19.25 7.93 -18.07
C ALA A 218 19.29 8.41 -19.54
N CYS A 219 18.19 8.99 -20.05
CA CYS A 219 18.10 9.55 -21.39
C CYS A 219 18.97 10.80 -21.58
N ALA A 220 19.21 11.56 -20.51
CA ALA A 220 20.09 12.74 -20.51
C ALA A 220 21.57 12.39 -20.28
N GLY A 221 21.93 11.10 -20.19
CA GLY A 221 23.31 10.69 -19.92
C GLY A 221 23.77 11.05 -18.50
N PHE A 222 22.86 11.03 -17.53
CA PHE A 222 23.08 11.40 -16.13
C PHE A 222 23.60 12.83 -15.95
N ALA A 223 23.07 13.76 -16.73
CA ALA A 223 23.53 15.14 -16.77
C ALA A 223 23.42 15.87 -15.42
N ASN A 224 22.51 15.47 -14.52
CA ASN A 224 22.30 16.16 -13.25
C ASN A 224 22.94 15.47 -12.05
N ILE A 225 23.23 14.17 -12.14
CA ILE A 225 23.77 13.39 -11.01
C ILE A 225 25.10 12.68 -11.32
N GLY A 226 25.50 12.57 -12.59
CA GLY A 226 26.63 11.75 -13.03
C GLY A 226 28.01 12.28 -12.62
N HIS A 227 28.09 13.50 -12.08
CA HIS A 227 29.32 14.07 -11.54
C HIS A 227 29.66 13.60 -10.12
N ASN A 228 28.71 12.94 -9.43
CA ASN A 228 28.90 12.48 -8.05
C ASN A 228 29.58 11.11 -8.01
N ASP A 229 30.30 10.85 -6.92
CA ASP A 229 30.75 9.50 -6.60
C ASP A 229 29.59 8.61 -6.12
N TRP A 230 29.78 7.29 -6.17
CA TRP A 230 28.75 6.32 -5.80
C TRP A 230 28.28 6.44 -4.34
N ALA A 231 29.15 6.82 -3.39
CA ALA A 231 28.75 6.95 -1.99
C ALA A 231 27.82 8.16 -1.81
N THR A 232 28.13 9.28 -2.46
CA THR A 232 27.24 10.46 -2.49
C THR A 232 25.88 10.11 -3.08
N LEU A 233 25.84 9.37 -4.19
CA LEU A 233 24.58 8.93 -4.79
C LEU A 233 23.79 8.00 -3.86
N ILE A 234 24.44 7.04 -3.21
CA ILE A 234 23.75 6.08 -2.32
C ILE A 234 23.25 6.73 -1.03
N LEU A 235 23.92 7.77 -0.52
CA LEU A 235 23.56 8.41 0.74
C LEU A 235 22.57 9.56 0.58
N PHE A 236 22.71 10.38 -0.46
CA PHE A 236 21.93 11.61 -0.60
C PHE A 236 20.84 11.53 -1.66
N TRP A 237 21.13 10.92 -2.82
CA TRP A 237 20.16 10.85 -3.92
C TRP A 237 19.27 9.61 -3.83
N GLY A 238 19.88 8.46 -3.56
CA GLY A 238 19.23 7.15 -3.52
C GLY A 238 18.07 7.06 -2.53
N PRO A 239 18.27 7.31 -1.22
CA PRO A 239 17.25 7.02 -0.22
C PRO A 239 15.97 7.83 -0.45
N MET A 240 16.13 9.09 -0.86
CA MET A 240 15.00 9.97 -1.20
C MET A 240 14.26 9.53 -2.47
N ASN A 241 14.95 8.99 -3.46
CA ASN A 241 14.27 8.50 -4.67
C ASN A 241 13.68 7.09 -4.47
N PHE A 242 14.43 6.17 -3.89
CA PHE A 242 14.00 4.78 -3.67
C PHE A 242 12.77 4.70 -2.76
N ALA A 243 12.72 5.48 -1.67
CA ALA A 243 11.55 5.46 -0.79
C ALA A 243 10.28 5.92 -1.52
N TRP A 244 10.38 6.89 -2.43
CA TRP A 244 9.27 7.39 -3.25
C TRP A 244 8.90 6.50 -4.44
N ILE A 245 9.67 5.44 -4.72
CA ILE A 245 9.27 4.37 -5.64
C ILE A 245 8.66 3.21 -4.84
N VAL A 246 9.38 2.73 -3.82
CA VAL A 246 9.01 1.51 -3.09
C VAL A 246 7.74 1.71 -2.27
N VAL A 247 7.64 2.80 -1.51
CA VAL A 247 6.49 3.00 -0.62
C VAL A 247 5.21 3.31 -1.41
N PRO A 248 5.20 4.27 -2.35
CA PRO A 248 4.04 4.49 -3.20
C PRO A 248 3.70 3.28 -4.07
N GLY A 249 4.70 2.53 -4.58
CA GLY A 249 4.47 1.27 -5.29
C GLY A 249 3.78 0.21 -4.43
N TYR A 250 4.17 0.09 -3.15
CA TYR A 250 3.46 -0.76 -2.19
C TYR A 250 2.03 -0.29 -1.94
N LEU A 251 1.79 1.03 -1.80
CA LEU A 251 0.43 1.56 -1.63
C LEU A 251 -0.45 1.31 -2.87
N VAL A 252 0.11 1.45 -4.08
CA VAL A 252 -0.57 1.07 -5.33
C VAL A 252 -0.98 -0.40 -5.30
N TYR A 253 -0.09 -1.29 -4.85
CA TYR A 253 -0.41 -2.71 -4.70
C TYR A 253 -1.55 -2.95 -3.69
N VAL A 254 -1.47 -2.34 -2.50
CA VAL A 254 -2.47 -2.52 -1.43
C VAL A 254 -3.83 -1.98 -1.85
N PHE A 255 -3.91 -0.72 -2.28
CA PHE A 255 -5.18 -0.13 -2.73
C PHE A 255 -5.71 -0.81 -3.99
N GLY A 256 -4.82 -1.20 -4.91
CA GLY A 256 -5.20 -1.93 -6.13
C GLY A 256 -5.81 -3.30 -5.81
N LYS A 257 -5.25 -4.02 -4.83
CA LYS A 257 -5.83 -5.28 -4.36
C LYS A 257 -7.21 -5.07 -3.74
N GLU A 258 -7.38 -4.06 -2.90
CA GLU A 258 -8.69 -3.73 -2.33
C GLU A 258 -9.72 -3.39 -3.44
N ILE A 259 -9.29 -2.64 -4.47
CA ILE A 259 -10.11 -2.34 -5.64
C ILE A 259 -10.55 -3.64 -6.35
N LEU A 260 -9.63 -4.58 -6.57
CA LEU A 260 -9.91 -5.86 -7.22
C LEU A 260 -10.86 -6.73 -6.38
N ASP A 261 -10.60 -6.88 -5.08
CA ASP A 261 -11.42 -7.70 -4.18
C ASP A 261 -12.89 -7.23 -4.16
N GLY A 262 -13.10 -5.91 -4.20
CA GLY A 262 -14.45 -5.35 -4.28
C GLY A 262 -15.13 -5.53 -5.64
N LEU A 263 -14.38 -5.48 -6.75
CA LEU A 263 -14.90 -5.80 -8.09
C LEU A 263 -15.28 -7.29 -8.23
N GLU A 264 -14.47 -8.19 -7.65
CA GLU A 264 -14.75 -9.63 -7.62
C GLU A 264 -16.00 -9.94 -6.80
N SER A 265 -16.12 -9.31 -5.62
CA SER A 265 -17.30 -9.45 -4.75
C SER A 265 -18.59 -9.01 -5.45
N ALA A 266 -18.54 -7.90 -6.21
CA ALA A 266 -19.68 -7.42 -7.01
C ALA A 266 -20.07 -8.40 -8.13
N THR A 267 -19.09 -9.11 -8.70
CA THR A 267 -19.31 -10.08 -9.79
C THR A 267 -19.93 -11.37 -9.28
N GLN A 268 -19.49 -11.87 -8.13
CA GLN A 268 -20.04 -13.09 -7.50
C GLN A 268 -21.49 -12.89 -7.05
N SER A 269 -21.84 -11.70 -6.54
CA SER A 269 -23.20 -11.37 -6.06
C SER A 269 -24.25 -11.40 -7.18
N LYS A 270 -23.86 -11.22 -8.46
CA LYS A 270 -24.77 -11.25 -9.61
C LYS A 270 -25.03 -12.65 -10.20
N LYS A 271 -24.30 -13.69 -9.80
CA LYS A 271 -24.38 -15.03 -10.42
C LYS A 271 -25.41 -15.98 -9.77
N SER A 272 -26.21 -15.49 -8.83
CA SER A 272 -27.42 -16.18 -8.35
C SER A 272 -28.62 -15.80 -9.23
N ARG A 273 -28.77 -16.42 -10.39
CA ARG A 273 -29.97 -16.30 -11.21
C ARG A 273 -30.36 -17.66 -11.78
#